data_AF-A0A2G9GA42-F1
#
_entry.id   AF-A0A2G9GA42-F1
#
_cell.length_a   1.000
_cell.length_b   1.000
_cell.length_c   1.000
_cell.angle_alpha   90.00
_cell.angle_beta   90.00
_cell.angle_gamma   90.00
#
_symmetry.space_group_name_H-M   'P 1'
#
loop_
_entity.id
_entity.type
_entity.pdbx_description
1 polymer ?
#
loop_
_entity_poly.entity_id
_entity_poly.type
_entity_poly.pdbx_seq_one_letter_code
_entity_poly.pdbx_strand_id
1 'polypeptide(L)'
;MGTAAALAPGLSRKLKKVLDTRTDTPDLLASLNTLSSFYSENNPQARRNLRSTIEKRGLSINEEFLAASASAQQALDQVDEEVNALAECCDKIAKALSNCNATTGDIISTTERLKQELENTTQRQEIASCFLRDYQLSNDEINALREEDLSENFFKALAHVHEIHANCKVLLRTHHQRAGLELMDMMAVYQEGAYERLCRWVQAECRKLGDVDNPEVSDLLKTAVRCL
;
A
#
# COMPACT_ATOMS: atom_id res chain seq x y z
N MET A 1 68.08 45.10 -80.60
CA MET A 1 68.69 45.74 -79.41
C MET A 1 68.19 45.02 -78.17
N GLY A 2 69.09 44.67 -77.25
CA GLY A 2 68.76 44.07 -75.95
C GLY A 2 69.25 42.63 -75.79
N THR A 3 70.56 42.45 -75.59
CA THR A 3 71.14 41.19 -75.10
C THR A 3 70.62 40.91 -73.70
N ALA A 4 69.63 40.02 -73.58
CA ALA A 4 69.21 39.49 -72.29
C ALA A 4 70.37 38.66 -71.73
N ALA A 5 71.09 39.21 -70.74
CA ALA A 5 72.09 38.46 -70.01
C ALA A 5 71.43 37.19 -69.44
N ALA A 6 71.89 36.02 -69.87
CA ALA A 6 71.39 34.75 -69.38
C ALA A 6 71.66 34.68 -67.87
N LEU A 7 70.61 34.87 -67.06
CA LEU A 7 70.65 34.72 -65.61
C LEU A 7 71.25 33.36 -65.27
N ALA A 8 72.28 33.35 -64.42
CA ALA A 8 72.96 32.13 -64.00
C ALA A 8 71.92 31.06 -63.60
N PRO A 9 72.07 29.78 -64.01
CA PRO A 9 71.02 28.76 -63.85
C PRO A 9 70.47 28.62 -62.42
N GLY A 10 71.32 28.85 -61.42
CA GLY A 10 70.93 28.85 -60.01
C GLY A 10 70.05 30.04 -59.60
N LEU A 11 70.24 31.21 -60.20
CA LEU A 11 69.40 32.39 -59.97
C LEU A 11 68.03 32.21 -60.62
N SER A 12 67.99 31.73 -61.87
CA SER A 12 66.74 31.46 -62.60
C SER A 12 65.87 30.42 -61.89
N ARG A 13 66.47 29.37 -61.30
CA ARG A 13 65.75 28.36 -60.53
C ARG A 13 65.18 28.92 -59.21
N LYS A 14 65.92 29.79 -58.51
CA LYS A 14 65.41 30.47 -57.31
C LYS A 14 64.29 31.46 -57.64
N LEU A 15 64.46 32.24 -58.72
CA LEU A 15 63.47 33.20 -59.18
C LEU A 15 62.16 32.51 -59.56
N LYS A 16 62.23 31.42 -60.32
CA LYS A 16 61.08 30.58 -60.65
C LYS A 16 60.40 30.02 -59.40
N LYS A 17 61.18 29.48 -58.45
CA LYS A 17 60.63 28.97 -57.19
C LYS A 17 59.90 30.05 -56.38
N VAL A 18 60.44 31.28 -56.33
CA VAL A 18 59.79 32.41 -55.65
C VAL A 18 58.50 32.81 -56.36
N LEU A 19 58.53 32.91 -57.69
CA LEU A 19 57.35 33.25 -58.52
C LEU A 19 56.25 32.18 -58.46
N ASP A 20 56.62 30.91 -58.35
CA ASP A 20 55.69 29.78 -58.20
C ASP A 20 55.14 29.67 -56.76
N THR A 21 55.69 30.41 -55.79
CA THR A 21 55.12 30.46 -54.43
C THR A 21 53.88 31.34 -54.46
N ARG A 22 52.71 30.72 -54.27
CA ARG A 22 51.45 31.42 -54.11
C ARG A 22 51.43 32.20 -52.80
N THR A 23 51.78 33.48 -52.86
CA THR A 23 51.82 34.40 -51.72
C THR A 23 50.47 35.01 -51.36
N ASP A 24 49.45 34.74 -52.18
CA ASP A 24 48.11 35.31 -52.16
C ASP A 24 47.07 34.42 -51.46
N THR A 25 47.46 33.24 -50.99
CA THR A 25 46.54 32.36 -50.26
C THR A 25 46.22 32.91 -48.87
N PRO A 26 44.94 32.91 -48.46
CA PRO A 26 44.50 33.50 -47.19
C PRO A 26 45.19 32.85 -45.98
N ASP A 27 45.40 31.54 -46.01
CA ASP A 27 46.05 30.79 -44.93
C ASP A 27 47.52 31.14 -44.77
N LEU A 28 48.23 31.37 -45.89
CA LEU A 28 49.62 31.79 -45.87
C LEU A 28 49.73 33.22 -45.35
N LEU A 29 48.86 34.12 -45.81
CA LEU A 29 48.80 35.50 -45.30
C LEU A 29 48.49 35.53 -43.80
N ALA A 30 47.55 34.71 -43.32
CA ALA A 30 47.25 34.58 -41.89
C ALA A 30 48.46 34.05 -41.09
N SER A 31 49.13 33.02 -41.61
CA SER A 31 50.34 32.46 -41.00
C SER A 31 51.48 33.48 -40.95
N LEU A 32 51.66 34.25 -42.02
CA LEU A 32 52.68 35.32 -42.11
C LEU A 32 52.35 36.50 -41.19
N ASN A 33 51.08 36.91 -41.09
CA ASN A 33 50.63 37.93 -40.13
C ASN A 33 50.89 37.47 -38.69
N THR A 34 50.62 36.20 -38.40
CA THR A 34 50.91 35.59 -37.10
C THR A 34 52.41 35.58 -36.82
N LEU A 35 53.23 35.18 -37.79
CA LEU A 35 54.70 35.21 -37.72
C LEU A 35 55.22 36.64 -37.46
N SER A 36 54.65 37.62 -38.16
CA SER A 36 55.02 39.03 -38.05
C SER A 36 54.78 39.60 -36.65
N SER A 37 53.88 39.03 -35.85
CA SER A 37 53.64 39.48 -34.47
C SER A 37 54.83 39.28 -33.52
N PHE A 38 55.74 38.35 -33.84
CA PHE A 38 56.86 37.98 -32.95
C PHE A 38 58.21 37.85 -33.66
N TYR A 39 58.22 37.81 -34.98
CA TYR A 39 59.43 37.79 -35.78
C TYR A 39 59.71 39.18 -36.37
N SER A 40 60.29 40.06 -35.56
CA SER A 40 60.57 41.46 -35.90
C SER A 40 61.90 41.68 -36.64
N GLU A 41 62.89 40.82 -36.40
CA GLU A 41 64.24 40.98 -36.95
C GLU A 41 64.64 39.82 -37.87
N ASN A 42 65.10 40.14 -39.08
CA ASN A 42 65.52 39.15 -40.07
C ASN A 42 67.05 38.93 -40.12
N ASN A 43 67.64 38.63 -38.96
CA ASN A 43 69.08 38.34 -38.85
C ASN A 43 69.39 36.82 -39.04
N PRO A 44 70.64 36.42 -39.33
CA PRO A 44 71.00 35.01 -39.57
C PRO A 44 70.69 34.07 -38.38
N GLN A 45 70.79 34.58 -37.16
CA GLN A 45 70.53 33.82 -35.94
C GLN A 45 69.02 33.59 -35.74
N ALA A 46 68.20 34.61 -35.96
CA ALA A 46 66.75 34.56 -35.94
C ALA A 46 66.21 33.56 -36.98
N ARG A 47 66.77 33.54 -38.19
CA ARG A 47 66.42 32.52 -39.21
C ARG A 47 66.75 31.10 -38.79
N ARG A 48 67.92 30.88 -38.16
CA ARG A 48 68.33 29.55 -37.65
C ARG A 48 67.43 29.07 -36.52
N ASN A 49 66.96 30.00 -35.67
CA ASN A 49 66.16 29.68 -34.49
C ASN A 49 64.65 29.73 -34.72
N LEU A 50 64.19 30.24 -35.88
CA LEU A 50 62.77 30.50 -36.18
C LEU A 50 61.86 29.30 -35.89
N ARG A 51 62.28 28.10 -36.32
CA ARG A 51 61.53 26.87 -36.08
C ARG A 51 61.35 26.60 -34.58
N SER A 52 62.43 26.69 -33.81
CA SER A 52 62.38 26.49 -32.35
C SER A 52 61.52 27.55 -31.67
N THR A 53 61.57 28.80 -32.13
CA THR A 53 60.71 29.87 -31.61
C THR A 53 59.23 29.62 -31.89
N ILE A 54 58.88 29.18 -33.11
CA ILE A 54 57.51 28.79 -33.48
C ILE A 54 57.03 27.62 -32.61
N GLU A 55 57.85 26.56 -32.49
CA GLU A 55 57.51 25.37 -31.70
C GLU A 55 57.31 25.72 -30.22
N LYS A 56 58.20 26.54 -29.63
CA LYS A 56 58.04 27.02 -28.24
C LYS A 56 56.76 27.84 -28.05
N ARG A 57 56.43 28.71 -29.00
CA ARG A 57 55.19 29.49 -28.93
C ARG A 57 53.96 28.59 -29.04
N GLY A 58 53.97 27.61 -29.95
CA GLY A 58 52.90 26.63 -30.07
C GLY A 58 52.70 25.83 -28.78
N LEU A 59 53.79 25.41 -28.13
CA LEU A 59 53.74 24.72 -26.85
C LEU A 59 53.11 25.61 -25.76
N SER A 60 53.56 26.87 -25.66
CA SER A 60 53.03 27.83 -24.69
C SER A 60 51.53 28.10 -24.88
N ILE A 61 51.05 28.21 -26.13
CA ILE A 61 49.63 28.39 -26.41
C ILE A 61 48.82 27.16 -26.00
N ASN A 62 49.34 25.96 -26.26
CA ASN A 62 48.67 24.72 -25.85
C ASN A 62 48.64 24.57 -24.32
N GLU A 63 49.71 24.94 -23.62
CA GLU A 63 49.75 24.97 -22.16
C GLU A 63 48.73 25.96 -21.59
N GLU A 64 48.64 27.16 -22.15
CA GLU A 64 47.65 28.16 -21.76
C GLU A 64 46.21 27.70 -22.03
N PHE A 65 45.96 27.05 -23.16
CA PHE A 65 44.67 26.46 -23.49
C PHE A 65 44.28 25.36 -22.51
N LEU A 66 45.21 24.46 -22.17
CA LEU A 66 44.97 23.40 -21.18
C LEU A 66 44.70 23.99 -19.79
N ALA A 67 45.46 25.00 -19.38
CA ALA A 67 45.27 25.68 -18.11
C ALA A 67 43.90 26.40 -18.05
N ALA A 68 43.52 27.10 -19.13
CA ALA A 68 42.24 27.78 -19.22
C ALA A 68 41.05 26.80 -19.27
N SER A 69 41.22 25.64 -19.90
CA SER A 69 40.17 24.63 -20.06
C SER A 69 40.01 23.72 -18.83
N ALA A 70 41.05 23.61 -17.98
CA ALA A 70 41.05 22.72 -16.83
C ALA A 70 39.86 22.98 -15.88
N SER A 71 39.52 24.26 -15.62
CA SER A 71 38.39 24.59 -14.76
C SER A 71 37.05 24.18 -15.36
N ALA A 72 36.88 24.29 -16.67
CA ALA A 72 35.66 23.86 -17.36
C ALA A 72 35.54 22.34 -17.36
N GLN A 73 36.65 21.63 -17.55
CA GLN A 73 36.68 20.17 -17.48
C GLN A 73 36.31 19.67 -16.08
N GLN A 74 36.89 20.26 -15.03
CA GLN A 74 36.57 19.91 -13.65
C GLN A 74 35.08 20.18 -13.32
N ALA A 75 34.51 21.26 -13.83
CA ALA A 75 33.09 21.54 -13.66
C ALA A 75 32.20 20.52 -14.38
N LEU A 76 32.61 20.06 -15.58
CA LEU A 76 31.90 18.99 -16.29
C LEU A 76 32.00 17.65 -15.56
N ASP A 77 33.17 17.30 -15.03
CA ASP A 77 33.37 16.08 -14.25
C ASP A 77 32.47 16.07 -13.01
N GLN A 78 32.35 17.20 -12.30
CA GLN A 78 31.42 17.33 -11.16
C GLN A 78 29.96 17.17 -11.58
N VAL A 79 29.55 17.75 -12.71
CA VAL A 79 28.17 17.58 -13.21
C VAL A 79 27.90 16.12 -13.56
N ASP A 80 28.87 15.42 -14.17
CA ASP A 80 28.74 14.00 -14.49
C ASP A 80 28.59 13.14 -13.22
N GLU A 81 29.41 13.41 -12.19
CA GLU A 81 29.29 12.76 -10.89
C GLU A 81 27.90 12.97 -10.25
N GLU A 82 27.40 14.20 -10.24
CA GLU A 82 26.08 14.52 -9.69
C GLU A 82 24.94 13.86 -10.48
N VAL A 83 25.04 13.82 -11.82
CA VAL A 83 24.05 13.14 -12.68
C VAL A 83 24.05 11.63 -12.41
N ASN A 84 25.23 11.02 -12.28
CA ASN A 84 25.35 9.60 -11.96
C ASN A 84 24.79 9.30 -10.56
N ALA A 85 25.07 10.14 -9.57
CA ALA A 85 24.51 10.02 -8.23
C ALA A 85 22.98 10.16 -8.22
N LEU A 86 22.43 11.08 -9.02
CA LEU A 86 21.00 11.25 -9.17
C LEU A 86 20.35 10.02 -9.83
N ALA A 87 20.96 9.47 -10.87
CA ALA A 87 20.47 8.27 -11.54
C ALA A 87 20.42 7.07 -10.57
N GLU A 88 21.47 6.86 -9.78
CA GLU A 88 21.47 5.83 -8.74
C GLU A 88 20.39 6.07 -7.67
N CYS A 89 20.15 7.31 -7.29
CA CYS A 89 19.11 7.67 -6.33
C CYS A 89 17.71 7.34 -6.89
N CYS A 90 17.45 7.71 -8.14
CA CYS A 90 16.21 7.37 -8.83
C CYS A 90 16.00 5.86 -8.89
N ASP A 91 17.03 5.07 -9.19
CA ASP A 91 16.96 3.61 -9.19
C ASP A 91 16.65 3.02 -7.81
N LYS A 92 17.27 3.56 -6.75
CA LYS A 92 16.99 3.16 -5.37
C LYS A 92 15.53 3.45 -4.99
N ILE A 93 15.02 4.64 -5.35
CA ILE A 93 13.63 5.03 -5.11
C ILE A 93 12.66 4.14 -5.89
N ALA A 94 12.94 3.87 -7.17
CA ALA A 94 12.10 3.02 -8.00
C ALA A 94 12.01 1.59 -7.44
N LYS A 95 13.13 1.02 -6.98
CA LYS A 95 13.17 -0.30 -6.32
C LYS A 95 12.38 -0.28 -5.01
N ALA A 96 12.57 0.73 -4.17
CA ALA A 96 11.84 0.86 -2.91
C ALA A 96 10.33 0.99 -3.13
N LEU A 97 9.90 1.78 -4.12
CA LEU A 97 8.50 1.95 -4.48
C LEU A 97 7.88 0.67 -5.01
N SER A 98 8.59 -0.05 -5.90
CA SER A 98 8.14 -1.35 -6.42
C SER A 98 7.94 -2.37 -5.29
N ASN A 99 8.89 -2.45 -4.35
CA ASN A 99 8.80 -3.35 -3.22
C ASN A 99 7.65 -2.98 -2.27
N CYS A 100 7.47 -1.67 -2.02
CA CYS A 100 6.36 -1.17 -1.22
C CYS A 100 5.02 -1.53 -1.87
N ASN A 101 4.85 -1.27 -3.17
CA ASN A 101 3.63 -1.62 -3.91
C ASN A 101 3.32 -3.12 -3.87
N ALA A 102 4.32 -3.98 -4.05
CA ALA A 102 4.13 -5.43 -3.94
C ALA A 102 3.66 -5.83 -2.53
N THR A 103 4.36 -5.36 -1.50
CA THR A 103 4.02 -5.65 -0.10
C THR A 103 2.64 -5.12 0.27
N THR A 104 2.31 -3.89 -0.14
CA THR A 104 0.99 -3.29 0.06
C THR A 104 -0.10 -4.06 -0.68
N GLY A 105 0.17 -4.56 -1.89
CA GLY A 105 -0.76 -5.43 -2.62
C GLY A 105 -1.11 -6.70 -1.84
N ASP A 106 -0.10 -7.36 -1.28
CA ASP A 106 -0.30 -8.55 -0.45
C ASP A 106 -1.09 -8.23 0.83
N ILE A 107 -0.78 -7.12 1.51
CA ILE A 107 -1.52 -6.67 2.69
C ILE A 107 -2.98 -6.36 2.35
N ILE A 108 -3.25 -5.69 1.23
CA ILE A 108 -4.61 -5.39 0.79
C ILE A 108 -5.38 -6.69 0.52
N SER A 109 -4.79 -7.63 -0.22
CA SER A 109 -5.45 -8.90 -0.55
C SER A 109 -5.75 -9.75 0.69
N THR A 110 -4.81 -9.81 1.63
CA THR A 110 -4.99 -10.53 2.89
C THR A 110 -6.01 -9.86 3.80
N THR A 111 -6.01 -8.52 3.86
CA THR A 111 -7.00 -7.75 4.62
C THR A 111 -8.40 -7.96 4.06
N GLU A 112 -8.57 -7.94 2.74
CA GLU A 112 -9.88 -8.15 2.09
C GLU A 112 -10.40 -9.57 2.34
N ARG A 113 -9.53 -10.58 2.23
CA ARG A 113 -9.88 -11.96 2.58
C ARG A 113 -10.34 -12.06 4.04
N LEU A 114 -9.60 -11.46 4.97
CA LEU A 114 -9.94 -11.50 6.39
C LEU A 114 -11.24 -10.76 6.70
N LYS A 115 -11.53 -9.65 6.02
CA LYS A 115 -12.82 -8.95 6.14
C LYS A 115 -13.97 -9.84 5.70
N GLN A 116 -13.84 -10.53 4.56
CA GLN A 116 -14.87 -11.45 4.08
C GLN A 116 -15.09 -12.63 5.04
N GLU A 117 -14.00 -13.19 5.58
CA GLU A 117 -14.07 -14.26 6.58
C GLU A 117 -14.73 -13.79 7.88
N LEU A 118 -14.41 -12.57 8.33
CA LEU A 118 -15.04 -11.95 9.49
C LEU A 118 -16.53 -11.79 9.27
N GLU A 119 -16.94 -11.19 8.14
CA GLU A 119 -18.36 -10.99 7.82
C GLU A 119 -19.13 -12.31 7.78
N ASN A 120 -18.60 -13.33 7.11
CA ASN A 120 -19.21 -14.65 7.06
C ASN A 120 -19.32 -15.29 8.46
N THR A 121 -18.31 -15.11 9.30
CA THR A 121 -18.30 -15.63 10.67
C THR A 121 -19.31 -14.90 11.55
N THR A 122 -19.39 -13.58 11.44
CA THR A 122 -20.36 -12.75 12.16
C THR A 122 -21.78 -13.09 11.74
N GLN A 123 -22.06 -13.24 10.45
CA GLN A 123 -23.39 -13.68 9.98
C GLN A 123 -23.76 -15.06 10.53
N ARG A 124 -22.83 -16.02 10.53
CA ARG A 124 -23.06 -17.35 11.12
C ARG A 124 -23.30 -17.28 12.63
N GLN A 125 -22.57 -16.42 13.33
CA GLN A 125 -22.76 -16.20 14.76
C GLN A 125 -24.13 -15.58 15.04
N GLU A 126 -24.56 -14.59 14.25
CA GLU A 126 -25.88 -13.99 14.37
C GLU A 126 -26.99 -15.02 14.15
N ILE A 127 -26.90 -15.81 13.08
CA ILE A 127 -27.85 -16.91 12.80
C ILE A 127 -27.89 -17.90 13.98
N ALA A 128 -26.72 -18.33 14.47
CA ALA A 128 -26.66 -19.23 15.62
C ALA A 128 -27.27 -18.60 16.87
N SER A 129 -27.00 -17.32 17.14
CA SER A 129 -27.55 -16.61 18.31
C SER A 129 -29.07 -16.46 18.26
N CYS A 130 -29.63 -16.14 17.08
CA CYS A 130 -31.07 -16.10 16.86
C CYS A 130 -31.68 -17.50 17.02
N PHE A 131 -31.03 -18.53 16.47
CA PHE A 131 -31.51 -19.91 16.61
C PHE A 131 -31.53 -20.36 18.07
N LEU A 132 -30.46 -20.08 18.84
CA LEU A 132 -30.40 -20.43 20.26
C LEU A 132 -31.47 -19.67 21.05
N ARG A 133 -31.66 -18.38 20.79
CA ARG A 133 -32.72 -17.60 21.44
C ARG A 133 -34.11 -18.16 21.14
N ASP A 134 -34.39 -18.51 19.88
CA ASP A 134 -35.74 -18.85 19.45
C ASP A 134 -36.11 -20.33 19.73
N TYR A 135 -35.11 -21.19 20.03
CA TYR A 135 -35.29 -22.64 20.17
C TYR A 135 -34.64 -23.28 21.41
N GLN A 136 -33.92 -22.53 22.24
CA GLN A 136 -33.28 -23.07 23.44
C GLN A 136 -33.61 -22.23 24.68
N LEU A 137 -34.00 -22.90 25.76
CA LEU A 137 -34.12 -22.30 27.08
C LEU A 137 -32.72 -22.10 27.67
N SER A 138 -32.49 -20.94 28.24
CA SER A 138 -31.30 -20.67 29.06
C SER A 138 -31.31 -21.51 30.33
N ASN A 139 -30.13 -21.76 30.91
CA ASN A 139 -30.03 -22.50 32.17
C ASN A 139 -30.79 -21.80 33.31
N ASP A 140 -30.86 -20.47 33.30
CA ASP A 140 -31.59 -19.69 34.30
C ASP A 140 -33.10 -19.90 34.17
N GLU A 141 -33.63 -20.00 32.95
CA GLU A 141 -35.04 -20.31 32.71
C GLU A 141 -35.38 -21.74 33.11
N ILE A 142 -34.50 -22.71 32.80
CA ILE A 142 -34.68 -24.10 33.23
C ILE A 142 -34.67 -24.18 34.76
N ASN A 143 -33.80 -23.43 35.43
CA ASN A 143 -33.74 -23.38 36.89
C ASN A 143 -34.99 -22.72 37.45
N ALA A 144 -35.46 -21.60 36.88
CA ALA A 144 -36.69 -20.94 37.31
C ALA A 144 -37.93 -21.86 37.18
N LEU A 145 -37.99 -22.71 36.16
CA LEU A 145 -39.04 -23.74 36.01
C LEU A 145 -38.92 -24.87 37.06
N ARG A 146 -37.74 -25.07 37.66
CA ARG A 146 -37.45 -26.13 38.65
C ARG A 146 -37.45 -25.66 40.11
N GLU A 147 -37.13 -24.39 40.40
CA GLU A 147 -37.05 -23.79 41.75
C GLU A 147 -38.39 -23.77 42.46
N GLU A 148 -38.55 -24.29 43.69
CA GLU A 148 -39.84 -24.53 44.38
C GLU A 148 -40.80 -23.33 44.53
N ASP A 149 -40.30 -22.10 44.59
CA ASP A 149 -41.13 -20.90 44.72
C ASP A 149 -41.59 -20.34 43.36
N LEU A 150 -42.85 -19.90 43.28
CA LEU A 150 -43.37 -19.23 42.10
C LEU A 150 -42.94 -17.76 42.08
N SER A 151 -42.01 -17.45 41.19
CA SER A 151 -41.50 -16.10 40.97
C SER A 151 -41.97 -15.55 39.62
N GLU A 152 -41.79 -14.24 39.40
CA GLU A 152 -42.04 -13.62 38.10
C GLU A 152 -41.18 -14.27 36.98
N ASN A 153 -40.00 -14.78 37.33
CA ASN A 153 -39.11 -15.47 36.41
C ASN A 153 -39.68 -16.81 35.94
N PHE A 154 -40.45 -17.51 36.78
CA PHE A 154 -41.18 -18.72 36.37
C PHE A 154 -42.17 -18.42 35.24
N PHE A 155 -42.97 -17.35 35.37
CA PHE A 155 -43.95 -16.98 34.35
C PHE A 155 -43.29 -16.50 33.05
N LYS A 156 -42.16 -15.79 33.15
CA LYS A 156 -41.36 -15.40 31.97
C LYS A 156 -40.78 -16.63 31.27
N ALA A 157 -40.21 -17.57 32.01
CA ALA A 157 -39.69 -18.81 31.46
C ALA A 157 -40.80 -19.67 30.83
N LEU A 158 -41.98 -19.78 31.46
CA LEU A 158 -43.12 -20.51 30.91
C LEU A 158 -43.67 -19.86 29.64
N ALA A 159 -43.72 -18.53 29.57
CA ALA A 159 -44.09 -17.81 28.36
C ALA A 159 -43.09 -18.08 27.22
N HIS A 160 -41.80 -18.10 27.52
CA HIS A 160 -40.75 -18.43 26.55
C HIS A 160 -40.85 -19.89 26.07
N VAL A 161 -41.15 -20.85 26.95
CA VAL A 161 -41.45 -22.26 26.56
C VAL A 161 -42.60 -22.32 25.54
N HIS A 162 -43.69 -21.57 25.77
CA HIS A 162 -44.80 -21.51 24.82
C HIS A 162 -44.41 -20.89 23.49
N GLU A 163 -43.58 -19.86 23.50
CA GLU A 163 -43.07 -19.22 22.28
C GLU A 163 -42.19 -20.20 21.48
N ILE A 164 -41.25 -20.88 22.13
CA ILE A 164 -40.42 -21.91 21.49
C ILE A 164 -41.30 -23.03 20.92
N HIS A 165 -42.28 -23.51 21.68
CA HIS A 165 -43.19 -24.55 21.23
C HIS A 165 -44.05 -24.11 20.02
N ALA A 166 -44.43 -22.83 19.94
CA ALA A 166 -45.07 -22.26 18.76
C ALA A 166 -44.10 -22.15 17.56
N ASN A 167 -42.85 -21.73 17.79
CA ASN A 167 -41.81 -21.65 16.77
C ASN A 167 -41.49 -23.04 16.18
N CYS A 168 -41.51 -24.09 16.99
CA CYS A 168 -41.33 -25.47 16.53
C CYS A 168 -42.39 -25.89 15.48
N LYS A 169 -43.62 -25.37 15.56
CA LYS A 169 -44.65 -25.61 14.53
C LYS A 169 -44.27 -25.04 13.17
N VAL A 170 -43.52 -23.94 13.15
CA VAL A 170 -42.95 -23.37 11.92
C VAL A 170 -41.83 -24.28 11.41
N LEU A 171 -40.95 -24.75 12.29
CA LEU A 171 -39.85 -25.65 11.93
C LEU A 171 -40.34 -26.98 11.34
N LEU A 172 -41.46 -27.52 11.83
CA LEU A 172 -42.11 -28.73 11.30
C LEU A 172 -42.62 -28.58 9.85
N ARG A 173 -42.85 -27.34 9.39
CA ARG A 173 -43.23 -27.05 7.98
C ARG A 173 -42.02 -26.95 7.05
N THR A 174 -40.80 -26.99 7.60
CA THR A 174 -39.55 -26.93 6.84
C THR A 174 -38.92 -28.31 6.67
N HIS A 175 -37.73 -28.39 6.06
CA HIS A 175 -36.98 -29.64 5.89
C HIS A 175 -36.42 -30.23 7.21
N HIS A 176 -36.44 -29.50 8.32
CA HIS A 176 -35.89 -29.93 9.61
C HIS A 176 -36.93 -30.53 10.57
N GLN A 177 -37.80 -31.41 10.04
CA GLN A 177 -38.94 -31.96 10.78
C GLN A 177 -38.54 -32.76 12.02
N ARG A 178 -37.50 -33.60 11.92
CA ARG A 178 -37.04 -34.43 13.05
C ARG A 178 -36.54 -33.58 14.23
N ALA A 179 -35.72 -32.56 13.96
CA ALA A 179 -35.25 -31.64 14.98
C ALA A 179 -36.41 -30.83 15.60
N GLY A 180 -37.39 -30.44 14.78
CA GLY A 180 -38.60 -29.79 15.25
C GLY A 180 -39.43 -30.67 16.20
N LEU A 181 -39.56 -31.98 15.91
CA LEU A 181 -40.24 -32.92 16.80
C LEU A 181 -39.48 -33.12 18.12
N GLU A 182 -38.17 -33.34 18.06
CA GLU A 182 -37.34 -33.53 19.25
C GLU A 182 -37.37 -32.29 20.18
N LEU A 183 -37.32 -31.08 19.62
CA LEU A 183 -37.46 -29.83 20.40
C LEU A 183 -38.88 -29.66 20.96
N MET A 184 -39.90 -30.00 20.18
CA MET A 184 -41.30 -29.91 20.60
C MET A 184 -41.58 -30.86 21.77
N ASP A 185 -41.09 -32.10 21.71
CA ASP A 185 -41.20 -33.08 22.78
C ASP A 185 -40.46 -32.59 24.05
N MET A 186 -39.25 -32.04 23.89
CA MET A 186 -38.50 -31.48 25.02
C MET A 186 -39.25 -30.31 25.69
N MET A 187 -39.81 -29.39 24.90
CA MET A 187 -40.62 -28.27 25.43
C MET A 187 -41.90 -28.76 26.09
N ALA A 188 -42.56 -29.78 25.55
CA ALA A 188 -43.75 -30.38 26.14
C ALA A 188 -43.46 -30.93 27.54
N VAL A 189 -42.31 -31.59 27.75
CA VAL A 189 -41.89 -32.07 29.08
C VAL A 189 -41.72 -30.91 30.08
N TYR A 190 -41.08 -29.81 29.66
CA TYR A 190 -40.95 -28.63 30.52
C TYR A 190 -42.30 -27.96 30.82
N GLN A 191 -43.18 -27.89 29.82
CA GLN A 191 -44.51 -27.31 29.93
C GLN A 191 -45.41 -28.14 30.87
N GLU A 192 -45.41 -29.46 30.75
CA GLU A 192 -46.14 -30.37 31.62
C GLU A 192 -45.67 -30.26 33.08
N GLY A 193 -44.36 -30.28 33.32
CA GLY A 193 -43.78 -30.13 34.66
C GLY A 193 -44.11 -28.77 35.29
N ALA A 194 -44.09 -27.70 34.49
CA ALA A 194 -44.46 -26.37 34.93
C ALA A 194 -45.96 -26.28 35.29
N TYR A 195 -46.85 -26.85 34.47
CA TYR A 195 -48.29 -26.84 34.76
C TYR A 195 -48.68 -27.70 35.95
N GLU A 196 -48.10 -28.90 36.10
CA GLU A 196 -48.34 -29.74 37.27
C GLU A 196 -48.01 -28.96 38.56
N ARG A 197 -46.91 -28.22 38.52
CA ARG A 197 -46.45 -27.42 39.64
C ARG A 197 -47.30 -26.18 39.89
N LEU A 198 -47.68 -25.46 38.84
CA LEU A 198 -48.61 -24.34 38.92
C LEU A 198 -49.95 -24.79 39.52
N CYS A 199 -50.50 -25.91 39.05
CA CYS A 199 -51.69 -26.55 39.63
C CYS A 199 -51.51 -26.90 41.11
N ARG A 200 -50.40 -27.54 41.49
CA ARG A 200 -50.12 -27.91 42.89
C ARG A 200 -50.07 -26.68 43.79
N TRP A 201 -49.42 -25.61 43.35
CA TRP A 201 -49.35 -24.37 44.11
C TRP A 201 -50.70 -23.67 44.21
N VAL A 202 -51.44 -23.53 43.10
CA VAL A 202 -52.79 -22.93 43.09
C VAL A 202 -53.72 -23.71 44.03
N GLN A 203 -53.67 -25.05 44.02
CA GLN A 203 -54.45 -25.88 44.95
C GLN A 203 -54.05 -25.65 46.41
N ALA A 204 -52.76 -25.53 46.71
CA ALA A 204 -52.29 -25.24 48.06
C ALA A 204 -52.74 -23.85 48.53
N GLU A 205 -52.66 -22.84 47.65
CA GLU A 205 -53.06 -21.48 47.95
C GLU A 205 -54.58 -21.34 48.11
N CYS A 206 -55.38 -21.99 47.26
CA CYS A 206 -56.83 -22.06 47.41
C CYS A 206 -57.27 -22.77 48.71
N ARG A 207 -56.53 -23.80 49.16
CA ARG A 207 -56.79 -24.45 50.46
C ARG A 207 -56.52 -23.52 51.64
N LYS A 208 -55.41 -22.77 51.62
CA LYS A 208 -55.12 -21.75 52.63
C LYS A 208 -56.19 -20.66 52.64
N LEU A 209 -56.66 -20.25 51.47
CA LEU A 209 -57.69 -19.23 51.31
C LEU A 209 -59.05 -19.68 51.86
N GLY A 210 -59.36 -20.98 51.79
CA GLY A 210 -60.57 -21.57 52.37
C GLY A 210 -60.56 -21.73 53.90
N ASP A 211 -59.40 -21.57 54.53
CA ASP A 211 -59.20 -21.70 55.99
C ASP A 211 -59.22 -20.33 56.71
N VAL A 212 -59.40 -19.23 55.95
CA VAL A 212 -59.35 -17.84 56.45
C VAL A 212 -60.69 -17.13 56.21
N ASP A 213 -61.28 -16.57 57.26
CA ASP A 213 -62.63 -15.95 57.25
C ASP A 213 -62.75 -14.68 56.36
N ASN A 214 -61.64 -14.08 55.93
CA ASN A 214 -61.61 -12.94 55.00
C ASN A 214 -60.47 -13.09 53.95
N PRO A 215 -60.70 -13.81 52.85
CA PRO A 215 -59.66 -14.13 51.90
C PRO A 215 -59.32 -12.98 50.94
N GLU A 216 -58.10 -12.45 51.02
CA GLU A 216 -57.55 -11.55 50.01
C GLU A 216 -56.83 -12.36 48.92
N VAL A 217 -57.32 -12.26 47.67
CA VAL A 217 -56.72 -12.94 46.52
C VAL A 217 -55.47 -12.17 46.08
N SER A 218 -54.31 -12.75 46.34
CA SER A 218 -53.02 -12.24 45.86
C SER A 218 -52.99 -12.11 44.32
N ASP A 219 -52.38 -11.05 43.81
CA ASP A 219 -52.24 -10.82 42.36
C ASP A 219 -51.40 -11.92 41.66
N LEU A 220 -50.53 -12.60 42.41
CA LEU A 220 -49.82 -13.79 41.96
C LEU A 220 -50.78 -14.96 41.67
N LEU A 221 -51.81 -15.16 42.51
CA LEU A 221 -52.82 -16.19 42.31
C LEU A 221 -53.72 -15.90 41.10
N LYS A 222 -54.08 -14.62 40.88
CA LYS A 222 -54.81 -14.21 39.66
C LYS A 222 -54.00 -14.47 38.39
N THR A 223 -52.70 -14.21 38.45
CA THR A 223 -51.78 -14.43 37.32
C THR A 223 -51.56 -15.92 37.07
N ALA A 224 -51.37 -16.72 38.14
CA ALA A 224 -51.24 -18.17 38.08
C ALA A 224 -52.48 -18.84 37.45
N VAL A 225 -53.68 -18.44 37.87
CA VAL A 225 -54.94 -18.98 37.34
C VAL A 225 -55.19 -18.53 35.88
N ARG A 226 -54.69 -17.36 35.48
CA ARG A 226 -54.78 -16.89 34.08
C ARG A 226 -53.79 -17.61 33.14
N CYS A 227 -52.67 -18.10 33.68
CA CYS A 227 -51.65 -18.82 32.91
C CYS A 227 -51.94 -20.31 32.72
N LEU A 228 -52.84 -20.89 33.53
CA LEU A 228 -53.41 -22.24 33.35
C LEU A 228 -54.45 -22.24 32.23
#